data_AF-A0A521L8E8-F1
#
_entry.id   AF-A0A521L8E8-F1
#
_cell.length_a   1.000
_cell.length_b   1.000
_cell.length_c   1.000
_cell.angle_alpha   90.00
_cell.angle_beta   90.00
_cell.angle_gamma   90.00
#
_symmetry.space_group_name_H-M   'P 1'
#
loop_
_entity.id
_entity.type
_entity.pdbx_description
1 polymer ?
#
loop_
_entity_poly.entity_id
_entity_poly.type
_entity_poly.pdbx_seq_one_letter_code
_entity_poly.pdbx_strand_id
1 'polypeptide(L)'
;MQAYIIRRVLALIPTLIFASLIVFVTVRLIPGDVIDLMLSSNDIGADKKSREQLEAALGLDQPMWSQYFRWVGAIVFEGSLGMSLW
;
A
#
# COMPACT_ATOMS: atom_id res chain seq x y z
N MET A 1 32.06 -17.12 -4.11
CA MET A 1 31.56 -15.82 -3.60
C MET A 1 30.27 -15.39 -4.30
N GLN A 2 30.23 -15.21 -5.63
CA GLN A 2 29.02 -14.72 -6.35
C GLN A 2 27.77 -15.61 -6.19
N ALA A 3 27.91 -16.93 -6.30
CA ALA A 3 26.78 -17.86 -6.09
C ALA A 3 26.19 -17.81 -4.67
N TYR A 4 27.02 -17.50 -3.66
CA TYR A 4 26.58 -17.33 -2.28
C TYR A 4 25.77 -16.04 -2.11
N ILE A 5 26.22 -14.94 -2.73
CA ILE A 5 25.50 -13.66 -2.72
C ILE A 5 24.14 -13.82 -3.41
N ILE A 6 24.10 -14.43 -4.59
CA ILE A 6 22.84 -14.64 -5.34
C ILE A 6 21.86 -15.49 -4.52
N ARG A 7 22.32 -16.61 -3.93
CA ARG A 7 21.48 -17.45 -3.09
C ARG A 7 20.95 -16.72 -1.86
N ARG A 8 21.74 -15.81 -1.28
CA ARG A 8 21.35 -15.04 -0.10
C ARG A 8 20.37 -13.91 -0.45
N VAL A 9 20.54 -13.25 -1.60
CA VAL A 9 19.59 -12.26 -2.13
C VAL A 9 18.26 -12.94 -2.50
N LEU A 10 18.30 -14.08 -3.18
CA LEU A 10 17.10 -14.86 -3.49
C LEU A 10 16.35 -15.34 -2.25
N ALA A 11 17.06 -15.65 -1.16
CA ALA A 11 16.43 -16.01 0.13
C ALA A 11 15.83 -14.79 0.87
N LEU A 12 16.36 -13.58 0.64
CA LEU A 12 15.82 -12.34 1.21
C LEU A 12 14.50 -11.94 0.57
N ILE A 13 14.33 -12.15 -0.74
CA ILE A 13 13.10 -11.82 -1.48
C ILE A 13 11.84 -12.39 -0.80
N PRO A 14 11.69 -13.72 -0.56
CA PRO A 14 10.50 -14.26 0.07
C PRO A 14 10.33 -13.75 1.51
N THR A 15 11.43 -13.54 2.24
CA THR A 15 11.36 -12.99 3.61
C THR A 15 10.78 -11.58 3.63
N LEU A 16 11.22 -10.72 2.70
CA LEU A 16 10.70 -9.36 2.53
C LEU A 16 9.25 -9.37 2.06
N ILE A 17 8.88 -10.28 1.15
CA ILE A 17 7.49 -10.45 0.70
C ILE A 17 6.60 -10.82 1.89
N PHE A 18 6.97 -11.83 2.68
CA PHE A 18 6.20 -12.22 3.87
C PHE A 18 6.09 -11.09 4.90
N ALA A 19 7.20 -10.41 5.20
CA ALA A 19 7.19 -9.27 6.11
C ALA A 19 6.28 -8.13 5.60
N SER A 20 6.38 -7.80 4.31
CA SER A 20 5.54 -6.76 3.69
C SER A 20 4.05 -7.14 3.70
N LEU A 21 3.73 -8.41 3.48
CA LEU A 21 2.36 -8.92 3.52
C LEU A 21 1.78 -8.82 4.93
N ILE A 22 2.57 -9.18 5.95
CA ILE A 22 2.18 -9.05 7.37
C ILE A 22 1.91 -7.59 7.72
N VAL A 23 2.81 -6.67 7.33
CA VAL A 23 2.62 -5.23 7.56
C VAL A 23 1.38 -4.72 6.82
N PHE A 24 1.21 -5.07 5.55
CA PHE A 24 0.07 -4.67 4.74
C PHE A 24 -1.26 -5.13 5.35
N VAL A 25 -1.34 -6.39 5.77
CA VAL A 25 -2.51 -6.94 6.46
C VAL A 25 -2.72 -6.25 7.81
N THR A 26 -1.69 -6.06 8.61
CA THR A 26 -1.78 -5.40 9.92
C THR A 26 -2.31 -3.98 9.80
N VAL A 27 -1.76 -3.19 8.88
CA VAL A 27 -2.20 -1.80 8.62
C VAL A 27 -3.67 -1.78 8.19
N ARG A 28 -4.10 -2.76 7.40
CA ARG A 28 -5.47 -2.83 6.89
C ARG A 28 -6.47 -3.47 7.84
N LEU A 29 -5.98 -4.19 8.84
CA LEU A 29 -6.78 -4.68 9.97
C LEU A 29 -7.04 -3.59 11.01
N ILE A 30 -6.25 -2.51 11.03
CA ILE A 30 -6.55 -1.33 11.84
C ILE A 30 -7.87 -0.75 11.32
N PRO A 31 -8.97 -0.87 12.07
CA PRO A 31 -10.23 -0.27 11.70
C PRO A 31 -10.12 1.21 12.07
N GLY A 32 -9.67 2.00 11.10
CA GLY A 32 -9.56 3.44 11.18
C GLY A 32 -9.77 3.93 9.78
N ASP A 33 -10.95 4.48 9.52
CA ASP A 33 -11.33 4.92 8.20
C ASP A 33 -10.45 6.13 7.86
N VAL A 34 -9.33 5.88 7.17
CA VAL A 34 -8.41 6.93 6.68
C VAL A 34 -9.23 7.99 5.92
N ILE A 35 -10.34 7.56 5.32
CA ILE A 35 -11.27 8.40 4.61
C ILE A 35 -12.06 9.30 5.57
N ASP A 36 -12.49 8.83 6.73
CA ASP A 36 -13.14 9.68 7.74
C ASP A 36 -12.15 10.70 8.32
N LEU A 37 -10.88 10.32 8.51
CA LEU A 37 -9.84 11.25 8.92
C LEU A 37 -9.52 12.29 7.83
N MET A 38 -9.48 11.89 6.55
CA MET A 38 -9.30 12.81 5.43
C MET A 38 -10.48 13.77 5.25
N LEU A 39 -11.71 13.26 5.38
CA LEU A 39 -12.93 14.05 5.35
C LEU A 39 -12.99 15.01 6.54
N SER A 40 -12.50 14.59 7.72
CA SER A 40 -12.45 15.42 8.92
C SER A 40 -11.34 16.47 8.89
N SER A 41 -10.20 16.21 8.24
CA SER A 41 -9.04 17.10 8.23
C SER A 41 -9.14 18.25 7.23
N ASN A 42 -10.16 18.29 6.37
CA ASN A 42 -10.42 19.41 5.45
C ASN A 42 -9.21 19.78 4.55
N ASP A 43 -8.31 18.82 4.30
CA ASP A 43 -7.13 19.02 3.47
C ASP A 43 -7.51 18.95 1.98
N ILE A 44 -7.68 20.14 1.41
CA ILE A 44 -7.47 20.53 0.00
C ILE A 44 -7.85 19.45 -1.03
N GLY A 45 -9.12 19.06 -1.07
CA GLY A 45 -9.66 18.18 -2.11
C GLY A 45 -10.94 17.44 -1.72
N ALA A 46 -11.22 17.33 -0.43
CA ALA A 46 -12.36 16.62 0.16
C ALA A 46 -13.67 17.42 0.18
N ASP A 47 -13.66 18.73 -0.08
CA ASP A 47 -14.82 19.64 0.08
C ASP A 47 -16.03 19.29 -0.82
N LYS A 48 -15.88 18.34 -1.77
CA LYS A 48 -16.98 17.90 -2.66
C LYS A 48 -17.04 16.40 -2.97
N LYS A 49 -16.12 15.58 -2.48
CA LYS A 49 -16.08 14.14 -2.82
C LYS A 49 -16.72 13.32 -1.72
N SER A 50 -17.71 12.50 -2.07
CA SER A 50 -18.30 11.53 -1.13
C SER A 50 -17.26 10.49 -0.72
N ARG A 51 -17.45 9.87 0.46
CA ARG A 51 -16.63 8.75 0.98
C ARG A 51 -16.36 7.70 -0.11
N GLU A 52 -17.40 7.31 -0.85
CA GLU A 52 -17.34 6.34 -1.95
C GLU A 52 -16.44 6.79 -3.11
N GLN A 53 -16.42 8.08 -3.45
CA GLN A 53 -15.54 8.61 -4.49
C GLN A 53 -14.08 8.63 -4.05
N LEU A 54 -13.82 8.86 -2.77
CA LEU A 54 -12.48 8.76 -2.18
C LEU A 54 -12.03 7.30 -2.11
N GLU A 55 -12.91 6.38 -1.73
CA GLU A 55 -12.65 4.93 -1.77
C GLU A 55 -12.22 4.48 -3.16
N ALA A 56 -12.98 4.87 -4.19
CA ALA A 56 -12.69 4.53 -5.57
C ALA A 56 -11.41 5.22 -6.10
N ALA A 57 -11.19 6.50 -5.74
CA ALA A 57 -10.00 7.24 -6.16
C ALA A 57 -8.70 6.70 -5.55
N LEU A 58 -8.77 6.22 -4.30
CA LEU A 58 -7.65 5.57 -3.61
C LEU A 58 -7.57 4.06 -3.92
N GLY A 59 -8.53 3.53 -4.67
CA GLY A 59 -8.64 2.10 -5.00
C GLY A 59 -8.88 1.22 -3.77
N LEU A 60 -9.37 1.80 -2.67
CA LEU A 60 -9.72 1.14 -1.41
C LEU A 60 -10.95 0.23 -1.56
N ASP A 61 -11.78 0.49 -2.57
CA ASP A 61 -12.90 -0.35 -3.03
C ASP A 61 -12.45 -1.70 -3.60
N GLN A 62 -11.19 -1.81 -4.03
CA GLN A 62 -10.68 -3.04 -4.64
C GLN A 62 -10.23 -4.07 -3.61
N PRO A 63 -10.32 -5.38 -3.94
CA PRO A 63 -9.90 -6.44 -3.04
C PRO A 63 -8.40 -6.37 -2.71
N MET A 64 -8.04 -6.75 -1.47
CA MET A 64 -6.73 -6.53 -0.86
C MET A 64 -5.55 -6.99 -1.72
N TRP A 65 -5.69 -8.14 -2.37
CA TRP A 65 -4.67 -8.70 -3.24
C TRP A 65 -4.27 -7.77 -4.39
N SER A 66 -5.22 -7.04 -4.97
CA SER A 66 -5.03 -6.19 -6.15
C SER A 66 -4.28 -4.93 -5.76
N GLN A 67 -4.61 -4.37 -4.60
CA GLN A 67 -3.87 -3.25 -4.02
C GLN A 67 -2.44 -3.64 -3.65
N TYR A 68 -2.23 -4.83 -3.07
CA TYR A 68 -0.90 -5.32 -2.77
C TYR A 68 -0.06 -5.51 -4.04
N PHE A 69 -0.59 -6.17 -5.08
CA PHE A 69 0.15 -6.36 -6.33
C PHE A 69 0.42 -5.04 -7.07
N ARG A 70 -0.52 -4.08 -7.06
CA ARG A 70 -0.25 -2.73 -7.59
C ARG A 70 0.85 -2.02 -6.82
N TRP A 71 0.82 -2.07 -5.48
CA TRP A 71 1.84 -1.42 -4.64
C TRP A 71 3.22 -2.07 -4.82
N VAL A 72 3.30 -3.40 -4.78
CA VAL A 72 4.56 -4.13 -5.06
C VAL A 72 5.04 -3.85 -6.48
N GLY A 73 4.13 -3.80 -7.46
CA GLY A 73 4.45 -3.44 -8.84
C GLY A 73 5.04 -2.04 -8.95
N ALA A 74 4.42 -1.04 -8.32
CA ALA A 74 4.92 0.33 -8.30
C ALA A 74 6.32 0.42 -7.66
N ILE A 75 6.59 -0.34 -6.59
CA ILE A 75 7.91 -0.38 -5.97
C ILE A 75 8.96 -1.01 -6.90
N VAL A 76 8.63 -2.14 -7.53
CA VAL A 76 9.58 -2.93 -8.32
C VAL A 76 9.84 -2.29 -9.68
N PHE A 77 8.81 -1.77 -10.34
CA PHE A 77 8.90 -1.24 -11.71
C PHE A 77 9.10 0.28 -11.76
N GLU A 78 8.50 1.02 -10.84
CA GLU A 78 8.54 2.49 -10.84
C GLU A 78 9.45 3.05 -9.73
N GLY A 79 9.87 2.22 -8.77
CA GLY A 79 10.59 2.69 -7.58
C GLY A 79 9.74 3.56 -6.66
N SER A 80 8.42 3.54 -6.84
CA SER A 80 7.47 4.39 -6.12
C SER A 80 6.92 3.68 -4.89
N LEU A 81 7.08 4.29 -3.71
CA LEU A 81 6.50 3.80 -2.45
C LEU A 81 5.02 4.16 -2.30
N GLY A 82 4.46 4.91 -3.26
CA GLY A 82 3.14 5.54 -3.18
C GLY A 82 3.23 7.01 -2.73
N MET A 83 2.08 7.68 -2.69
CA MET A 83 1.97 9.06 -2.19
C MET A 83 1.60 9.04 -0.70
N SER A 84 2.34 9.80 0.12
CA SER A 84 1.88 10.10 1.48
C SER A 84 0.66 11.00 1.37
N LEU A 85 -0.34 10.70 2.20
CA LEU A 85 -1.58 11.47 2.25
C LEU A 85 -1.53 12.54 3.35
N TRP A 86 -0.32 12.92 3.73
CA TRP A 86 0.08 13.88 4.76
C TRP A 86 1.27 14.68 4.23
#